data_AF-A0A417IG79-F1
#
_entry.id   AF-A0A417IG79-F1
#
_cell.length_a   1.000
_cell.length_b   1.000
_cell.length_c   1.000
_cell.angle_alpha   90.00
_cell.angle_beta   90.00
_cell.angle_gamma   90.00
#
_symmetry.space_group_name_H-M   'P 1'
#
loop_
_entity.id
_entity.type
_entity.pdbx_description
1 polymer ?
#
loop_
_entity_poly.entity_id
_entity_poly.type
_entity_poly.pdbx_seq_one_letter_code
_entity_poly.pdbx_strand_id
1 'polypeptide(L)'
;MPTLYRKRVTGECGTRLRNVEYFASGRENSWETDEDLKMEMGHTLYLGSKDSDVYFCIYEKAQEQKAKFGKSIEDADILNRFELRLTNNAAENSADALMDSEDAAGTAFSIINNYVRFIEPQADKRRYDCPTDKHWEQFMQGEERKLKLTMKPKPFDLERTENWINKQVAKSIKMLQEIEKMKGRDFVQQLLDGTVLNEKHRKIVAQVTSELK
;
A
#
# COMPACT_ATOMS: atom_id res chain seq x y z
N MET A 1 -8.55 -10.12 -4.24
CA MET A 1 -7.60 -10.81 -3.32
C MET A 1 -8.02 -12.19 -2.76
N PRO A 2 -9.31 -12.49 -2.49
CA PRO A 2 -9.71 -13.73 -1.82
C PRO A 2 -9.24 -15.04 -2.48
N THR A 3 -9.09 -15.04 -3.81
CA THR A 3 -8.58 -16.21 -4.56
C THR A 3 -7.16 -16.60 -4.16
N LEU A 4 -6.24 -15.64 -3.98
CA LEU A 4 -4.85 -15.92 -3.61
C LEU A 4 -4.76 -16.50 -2.19
N TYR A 5 -5.56 -15.94 -1.27
CA TYR A 5 -5.66 -16.46 0.09
C TYR A 5 -6.22 -17.89 0.10
N ARG A 6 -7.30 -18.15 -0.65
CA ARG A 6 -7.88 -19.50 -0.79
C ARG A 6 -6.83 -20.50 -1.28
N LYS A 7 -6.12 -20.18 -2.38
CA LYS A 7 -5.04 -21.01 -2.93
C LYS A 7 -3.95 -21.29 -1.89
N ARG A 8 -3.65 -20.34 -1.01
CA ARG A 8 -2.69 -20.56 0.07
C ARG A 8 -3.19 -21.52 1.15
N VAL A 9 -4.46 -21.44 1.51
CA VAL A 9 -5.09 -22.31 2.52
C VAL A 9 -5.30 -23.73 1.99
N THR A 10 -5.66 -23.89 0.70
CA THR A 10 -5.82 -25.20 0.05
C THR A 10 -4.48 -25.87 -0.30
N GLY A 11 -3.35 -25.18 -0.10
CA GLY A 11 -2.03 -25.72 -0.37
C GLY A 11 -1.60 -25.64 -1.83
N GLU A 12 -2.29 -24.82 -2.63
CA GLU A 12 -1.97 -24.48 -4.03
C GLU A 12 -0.97 -23.32 -4.14
N CYS A 13 -0.43 -22.83 -3.02
CA CYS A 13 0.63 -21.83 -2.99
C CYS A 13 1.92 -22.49 -2.49
N GLY A 14 2.89 -22.69 -3.39
CA GLY A 14 4.26 -23.03 -3.04
C GLY A 14 4.98 -21.76 -2.61
N THR A 15 5.41 -21.70 -1.35
CA THR A 15 6.16 -20.54 -0.84
C THR A 15 7.28 -20.94 0.11
N ARG A 16 8.38 -20.18 0.08
CA ARG A 16 9.48 -20.28 1.06
C ARG A 16 9.18 -19.50 2.34
N LEU A 17 8.11 -18.71 2.35
CA LEU A 17 7.69 -17.89 3.48
C LEU A 17 6.79 -18.68 4.42
N ARG A 18 7.08 -18.61 5.71
CA ARG A 18 6.39 -19.42 6.72
C ARG A 18 5.06 -18.82 7.13
N ASN A 19 5.05 -17.50 7.38
CA ASN A 19 3.89 -16.80 7.91
C ASN A 19 2.99 -16.29 6.78
N VAL A 20 1.68 -16.32 7.01
CA VAL A 20 0.68 -15.71 6.14
C VAL A 20 -0.38 -15.08 7.01
N GLU A 21 -0.67 -13.81 6.77
CA GLU A 21 -1.74 -13.09 7.45
C GLU A 21 -2.73 -12.57 6.41
N TYR A 22 -4.02 -12.75 6.68
CA TYR A 22 -5.09 -12.24 5.83
C TYR A 22 -6.00 -11.35 6.66
N PHE A 23 -6.23 -10.14 6.16
CA PHE A 23 -7.11 -9.15 6.75
C PHE A 23 -8.22 -8.82 5.76
N ALA A 24 -9.46 -8.87 6.22
CA ALA A 24 -10.59 -8.26 5.55
C ALA A 24 -11.02 -7.09 6.44
N SER A 25 -10.63 -5.87 6.08
CA SER A 25 -10.90 -4.67 6.86
C SER A 25 -11.91 -3.79 6.13
N GLY A 26 -13.17 -3.82 6.58
CA GLY A 26 -14.06 -2.68 6.60
C GLY A 26 -14.07 -2.15 8.02
N ARG A 27 -14.13 -0.82 8.19
CA ARG A 27 -14.22 -0.08 9.46
C ARG A 27 -14.09 -0.92 10.74
N GLU A 28 -12.96 -0.75 11.42
CA GLU A 28 -12.73 -1.13 12.81
C GLU A 28 -13.86 -0.54 13.68
N ASN A 29 -14.97 -1.28 13.86
CA ASN A 29 -16.05 -1.19 14.86
C ASN A 29 -17.39 -1.86 14.49
N SER A 30 -17.53 -2.67 13.42
CA SER A 30 -18.78 -3.41 13.20
C SER A 30 -18.71 -4.83 13.77
N TRP A 31 -19.23 -5.01 14.98
CA TRP A 31 -19.69 -6.32 15.49
C TRP A 31 -20.99 -6.78 14.79
N GLU A 32 -21.20 -6.37 13.54
CA GLU A 32 -22.43 -6.60 12.80
C GLU A 32 -22.23 -7.69 11.75
N THR A 33 -23.12 -8.67 11.78
CA THR A 33 -23.16 -9.88 10.97
C THR A 33 -23.77 -9.64 9.59
N ASP A 34 -23.61 -8.45 9.02
CA ASP A 34 -24.22 -8.11 7.73
C ASP A 34 -23.31 -8.56 6.58
N GLU A 35 -23.83 -9.37 5.66
CA GLU A 35 -23.08 -9.87 4.51
C GLU A 35 -22.76 -8.75 3.51
N ASP A 36 -23.60 -7.72 3.46
CA ASP A 36 -23.39 -6.54 2.60
C ASP A 36 -22.23 -5.67 3.11
N LEU A 37 -22.04 -5.58 4.43
CA LEU A 37 -20.87 -4.92 5.02
C LEU A 37 -19.58 -5.71 4.75
N LYS A 38 -19.65 -7.05 4.63
CA LYS A 38 -18.49 -7.87 4.25
C LYS A 38 -18.04 -7.61 2.81
N MET A 39 -18.97 -7.31 1.90
CA MET A 39 -18.64 -6.96 0.51
C MET A 39 -17.94 -5.60 0.38
N GLU A 40 -18.12 -4.69 1.34
CA GLU A 40 -17.39 -3.41 1.40
C GLU A 40 -16.02 -3.50 2.10
N MET A 41 -15.57 -4.67 2.53
CA MET A 41 -14.28 -4.79 3.23
C MET A 41 -13.12 -4.91 2.26
N GLY A 42 -12.11 -4.03 2.41
CA GLY A 42 -10.87 -4.15 1.65
C GLY A 42 -10.05 -5.35 2.13
N HIS A 43 -9.53 -6.14 1.20
CA HIS A 43 -8.73 -7.30 1.52
C HIS A 43 -7.23 -7.02 1.42
N THR A 44 -6.48 -7.52 2.39
CA THR A 44 -5.01 -7.48 2.44
C THR A 44 -4.47 -8.86 2.78
N LEU A 45 -3.46 -9.31 2.03
CA LEU A 45 -2.73 -10.55 2.20
C LEU A 45 -1.25 -10.25 2.42
N TYR A 46 -0.73 -10.62 3.58
CA TYR A 46 0.69 -10.66 3.87
C TYR A 46 1.22 -12.07 3.67
N LEU A 47 2.29 -12.21 2.89
CA LEU A 47 3.08 -13.44 2.80
C LEU A 47 4.45 -13.14 3.40
N GLY A 48 4.85 -13.86 4.45
CA GLY A 48 6.04 -13.56 5.25
C GLY A 48 5.73 -12.77 6.51
N SER A 49 6.72 -12.63 7.39
CA SER A 49 6.62 -11.82 8.61
C SER A 49 7.04 -10.38 8.31
N LYS A 50 6.40 -9.40 8.95
CA LYS A 50 6.84 -7.99 8.86
C LYS A 50 8.23 -7.77 9.47
N ASP A 51 8.66 -8.67 10.35
CA ASP A 51 9.98 -8.66 10.98
C ASP A 51 11.04 -9.43 10.18
N SER A 52 10.66 -10.05 9.05
CA SER A 52 11.59 -10.77 8.19
C SER A 52 12.16 -9.88 7.08
N ASP A 53 13.35 -10.25 6.61
CA ASP A 53 14.07 -9.53 5.54
C ASP A 53 13.28 -9.45 4.22
N VAL A 54 12.33 -10.38 4.00
CA VAL A 54 11.49 -10.42 2.79
C VAL A 54 10.06 -10.75 3.16
N TYR A 55 9.13 -9.88 2.78
CA TYR A 55 7.70 -10.18 2.81
C TYR A 55 6.95 -9.48 1.68
N PHE A 56 5.78 -10.01 1.36
CA PHE A 56 4.86 -9.45 0.38
C PHE A 56 3.64 -8.88 1.07
N CYS A 57 3.16 -7.73 0.58
CA CYS A 57 1.88 -7.15 0.96
C CYS A 57 1.03 -6.95 -0.29
N ILE A 58 -0.05 -7.69 -0.40
CA ILE A 58 -0.94 -7.68 -1.56
C ILE A 58 -2.31 -7.19 -1.09
N TYR A 59 -2.81 -6.10 -1.65
CA TYR A 59 -4.07 -5.52 -1.16
C TYR A 59 -4.87 -4.80 -2.25
N GLU A 60 -6.16 -4.64 -1.97
CA GLU A 60 -7.09 -3.86 -2.80
C GLU A 60 -6.86 -2.37 -2.56
N LYS A 61 -6.04 -1.77 -3.44
CA LYS A 61 -5.60 -0.38 -3.34
C LYS A 61 -6.75 0.60 -3.51
N ALA A 62 -7.66 0.35 -4.44
CA ALA A 62 -8.83 1.21 -4.64
C ALA A 62 -9.69 1.26 -3.37
N GLN A 63 -9.93 0.11 -2.73
CA GLN A 63 -10.70 0.04 -1.48
C GLN A 63 -9.98 0.73 -0.31
N GLU A 64 -8.65 0.59 -0.23
CA GLU A 64 -7.83 1.32 0.76
C GLU A 64 -7.89 2.84 0.54
N GLN A 65 -7.91 3.31 -0.72
CA GLN A 65 -8.07 4.73 -1.03
C GLN A 65 -9.49 5.24 -0.75
N LYS A 66 -10.55 4.46 -1.06
CA LYS A 66 -11.93 4.76 -0.69
C LYS A 66 -12.06 4.92 0.83
N ALA A 67 -11.55 3.97 1.60
CA ALA A 67 -11.64 4.00 3.06
C ALA A 67 -10.87 5.19 3.68
N LYS A 68 -9.70 5.55 3.13
CA LYS A 68 -8.87 6.64 3.70
C LYS A 68 -9.29 8.03 3.25
N PHE A 69 -9.64 8.19 1.97
CA PHE A 69 -9.80 9.48 1.31
C PHE A 69 -11.18 9.68 0.67
N GLY A 70 -12.09 8.70 0.75
CA GLY A 70 -13.43 8.81 0.15
C GLY A 70 -13.44 8.74 -1.38
N LYS A 71 -12.32 8.38 -2.02
CA LYS A 71 -12.24 8.27 -3.49
C LYS A 71 -13.11 7.13 -4.00
N SER A 72 -13.80 7.36 -5.13
CA SER A 72 -14.52 6.30 -5.83
C SER A 72 -13.55 5.21 -6.29
N ILE A 73 -14.01 3.95 -6.27
CA ILE A 73 -13.25 2.80 -6.78
C ILE A 73 -13.13 2.90 -8.31
N GLU A 74 -14.17 3.41 -8.97
CA GLU A 74 -14.25 3.55 -10.43
C GLU A 74 -13.19 4.53 -10.96
N ASP A 75 -12.86 5.54 -10.15
CA ASP A 75 -11.85 6.56 -10.48
C ASP A 75 -10.43 6.16 -10.04
N ALA A 76 -10.23 4.95 -9.53
CA ALA A 76 -8.94 4.54 -8.99
C ALA A 76 -7.97 4.10 -10.09
N ASP A 77 -6.83 4.80 -10.21
CA ASP A 77 -5.72 4.43 -11.10
C ASP A 77 -5.23 2.98 -10.92
N ILE A 78 -5.32 2.47 -9.69
CA ILE A 78 -4.78 1.17 -9.28
C ILE A 78 -5.82 0.46 -8.44
N LEU A 79 -6.32 -0.67 -8.96
CA LEU A 79 -7.28 -1.52 -8.25
C LEU A 79 -6.61 -2.35 -7.16
N ASN A 80 -5.55 -3.08 -7.53
CA ASN A 80 -4.79 -3.96 -6.65
C ASN A 80 -3.33 -3.53 -6.62
N ARG A 81 -2.68 -3.62 -5.46
CA ARG A 81 -1.24 -3.39 -5.34
C ARG A 81 -0.55 -4.61 -4.77
N PHE A 82 0.56 -4.98 -5.41
CA PHE A 82 1.50 -5.99 -4.97
C PHE A 82 2.78 -5.29 -4.52
N GLU A 83 3.09 -5.31 -3.23
CA GLU A 83 4.31 -4.72 -2.67
C GLU A 83 5.27 -5.83 -2.27
N LEU A 84 6.46 -5.85 -2.89
CA LEU A 84 7.61 -6.58 -2.40
C LEU A 84 8.35 -5.68 -1.40
N ARG A 85 8.55 -6.16 -0.17
CA ARG A 85 9.26 -5.43 0.87
C ARG A 85 10.51 -6.19 1.29
N LEU A 86 11.62 -5.46 1.24
CA LEU A 86 12.96 -5.96 1.45
C LEU A 86 13.63 -5.12 2.53
N THR A 87 14.27 -5.76 3.50
CA THR A 87 15.07 -5.11 4.54
C THR A 87 16.40 -5.82 4.72
N ASN A 88 17.34 -5.18 5.42
CA ASN A 88 18.67 -5.72 5.74
C ASN A 88 19.39 -6.29 4.50
N ASN A 89 19.97 -7.48 4.64
CA ASN A 89 20.74 -8.15 3.59
C ASN A 89 19.92 -8.40 2.31
N ALA A 90 18.60 -8.64 2.43
CA ALA A 90 17.78 -8.84 1.24
C ALA A 90 17.60 -7.54 0.44
N ALA A 91 17.55 -6.39 1.12
CA ALA A 91 17.53 -5.09 0.45
C ALA A 91 18.86 -4.78 -0.24
N GLU A 92 19.99 -5.02 0.43
CA GLU A 92 21.33 -4.82 -0.12
C GLU A 92 21.57 -5.68 -1.36
N ASN A 93 21.38 -7.01 -1.24
CA ASN A 93 21.53 -7.93 -2.37
C ASN A 93 20.60 -7.60 -3.56
N SER A 94 19.40 -7.11 -3.28
CA SER A 94 18.45 -6.73 -4.35
C SER A 94 18.82 -5.41 -5.01
N ALA A 95 19.44 -4.48 -4.28
CA ALA A 95 19.97 -3.25 -4.82
C ALA A 95 21.18 -3.54 -5.73
N ASP A 96 22.07 -4.43 -5.31
CA ASP A 96 23.20 -4.89 -6.14
C ASP A 96 22.70 -5.56 -7.43
N ALA A 97 21.77 -6.52 -7.30
CA ALA A 97 21.17 -7.19 -8.45
C ALA A 97 20.44 -6.22 -9.40
N LEU A 98 19.90 -5.11 -8.88
CA LEU A 98 19.28 -4.06 -9.69
C LEU A 98 20.32 -3.22 -10.44
N MET A 99 21.44 -2.89 -9.79
CA MET A 99 22.54 -2.16 -10.42
C MET A 99 23.20 -2.98 -11.52
N ASP A 100 23.34 -4.28 -11.32
CA ASP A 100 23.96 -5.19 -12.30
C ASP A 100 23.07 -5.46 -13.52
N SER A 101 21.76 -5.59 -13.32
CA SER A 101 20.83 -5.96 -14.40
C SER A 101 20.35 -4.77 -15.23
N GLU A 102 20.35 -3.56 -14.64
CA GLU A 102 19.61 -2.38 -15.12
C GLU A 102 18.12 -2.64 -15.44
N ASP A 103 17.58 -3.77 -14.99
CA ASP A 103 16.21 -4.23 -15.23
C ASP A 103 15.49 -4.44 -13.90
N ALA A 104 14.85 -3.37 -13.43
CA ALA A 104 14.05 -3.40 -12.21
C ALA A 104 12.93 -4.44 -12.24
N ALA A 105 12.34 -4.65 -13.41
CA ALA A 105 11.28 -5.62 -13.57
C ALA A 105 11.82 -7.04 -13.40
N GLY A 106 12.85 -7.39 -14.18
CA GLY A 106 13.50 -8.68 -14.11
C GLY A 106 13.95 -9.02 -12.70
N THR A 107 14.60 -8.07 -12.01
CA THR A 107 15.05 -8.26 -10.62
C THR A 107 13.86 -8.48 -9.67
N ALA A 108 12.82 -7.63 -9.72
CA ALA A 108 11.65 -7.77 -8.85
C ALA A 108 10.89 -9.10 -9.08
N PHE A 109 10.63 -9.46 -10.34
CA PHE A 109 9.92 -10.70 -10.69
C PHE A 109 10.77 -11.94 -10.42
N SER A 110 12.09 -11.87 -10.53
CA SER A 110 13.00 -12.95 -10.12
C SER A 110 12.87 -13.22 -8.62
N ILE A 111 12.85 -12.16 -7.80
CA ILE A 111 12.64 -12.28 -6.35
C ILE A 111 11.26 -12.90 -6.07
N ILE A 112 10.20 -12.39 -6.70
CA ILE A 112 8.85 -12.95 -6.54
C ILE A 112 8.83 -14.46 -6.85
N ASN A 113 9.39 -14.85 -7.99
CA ASN A 113 9.40 -16.25 -8.46
C ASN A 113 10.17 -17.18 -7.50
N ASN A 114 11.23 -16.68 -6.85
CA ASN A 114 12.00 -17.44 -5.87
C ASN A 114 11.18 -17.74 -4.59
N TYR A 115 10.23 -16.88 -4.23
CA TYR A 115 9.51 -17.00 -2.96
C TYR A 115 8.07 -17.49 -3.08
N VAL A 116 7.39 -17.27 -4.20
CA VAL A 116 5.95 -17.55 -4.36
C VAL A 116 5.64 -18.12 -5.74
N ARG A 117 4.95 -19.26 -5.76
CA ARG A 117 4.38 -19.88 -6.97
C ARG A 117 2.98 -20.42 -6.66
N PHE A 118 1.98 -19.98 -7.40
CA PHE A 118 0.66 -20.60 -7.36
C PHE A 118 0.56 -21.72 -8.41
N ILE A 119 -0.08 -22.83 -8.06
CA ILE A 119 -0.19 -24.02 -8.90
C ILE A 119 -1.65 -24.34 -9.25
N GLU A 120 -1.82 -25.13 -10.31
CA GLU A 120 -3.05 -25.86 -10.61
C GLU A 120 -2.91 -27.29 -10.05
N PRO A 121 -3.68 -27.66 -9.00
CA PRO A 121 -3.55 -28.98 -8.37
C PRO A 121 -3.99 -30.09 -9.32
N GLN A 122 -3.21 -31.17 -9.37
CA GLN A 122 -3.53 -32.40 -10.11
C GLN A 122 -3.52 -33.57 -9.13
N ALA A 123 -4.56 -34.41 -9.20
CA ALA A 123 -4.82 -35.46 -8.19
C ALA A 123 -3.68 -36.50 -8.11
N ASP A 124 -2.94 -36.68 -9.20
CA ASP A 124 -1.87 -37.66 -9.38
C ASP A 124 -0.45 -37.08 -9.19
N LYS A 125 -0.33 -35.77 -8.93
CA LYS A 125 0.99 -35.09 -8.86
C LYS A 125 1.27 -34.50 -7.50
N ARG A 126 2.56 -34.48 -7.15
CA ARG A 126 3.04 -33.70 -6.00
C ARG A 126 2.98 -32.21 -6.36
N ARG A 127 2.84 -31.36 -5.35
CA ARG A 127 2.77 -29.90 -5.52
C ARG A 127 3.90 -29.31 -6.37
N TYR A 128 5.11 -29.88 -6.26
CA TYR A 128 6.27 -29.44 -7.04
C TYR A 128 6.11 -29.71 -8.54
N ASP A 129 5.48 -30.83 -8.89
CA ASP A 129 5.26 -31.31 -10.26
C ASP A 129 3.96 -30.77 -10.88
N CYS A 130 3.10 -30.14 -10.08
CA CYS A 130 1.92 -29.45 -10.57
C CYS A 130 2.31 -28.24 -11.42
N PRO A 131 1.61 -28.00 -12.55
CA PRO A 131 1.83 -26.82 -13.37
C PRO A 131 1.50 -25.54 -12.60
N THR A 132 2.12 -24.43 -13.01
CA THR A 132 1.81 -23.09 -12.51
C THR A 132 0.38 -22.70 -12.88
N ASP A 133 -0.31 -22.00 -11.99
CA ASP A 133 -1.63 -21.44 -12.26
C ASP A 133 -1.56 -20.46 -13.44
N LYS A 134 -2.47 -20.58 -14.42
CA LYS A 134 -2.45 -19.75 -15.64
C LYS A 134 -2.50 -18.24 -15.39
N HIS A 135 -3.27 -17.79 -14.39
CA HIS A 135 -3.34 -16.36 -14.08
C HIS A 135 -2.05 -15.88 -13.41
N TRP A 136 -1.46 -16.73 -12.57
CA TRP A 136 -0.15 -16.45 -12.00
C TRP A 136 0.93 -16.41 -13.09
N GLU A 137 0.88 -17.33 -14.05
CA GLU A 137 1.81 -17.36 -15.18
C GLU A 137 1.70 -16.09 -16.03
N GLN A 138 0.47 -15.65 -16.36
CA GLN A 138 0.23 -14.39 -17.07
C GLN A 138 0.73 -13.18 -16.27
N PHE A 139 0.46 -13.13 -14.97
CA PHE A 139 0.99 -12.07 -14.10
C PHE A 139 2.52 -12.06 -14.11
N MET A 140 3.13 -13.23 -14.02
CA MET A 140 4.58 -13.36 -14.04
C MET A 140 5.15 -13.05 -15.42
N GLN A 141 4.49 -13.33 -16.55
CA GLN A 141 5.03 -13.24 -17.93
C GLN A 141 4.51 -12.05 -18.76
N GLY A 142 3.60 -11.23 -18.23
CA GLY A 142 2.93 -10.19 -19.00
C GLY A 142 3.86 -9.16 -19.64
N GLU A 143 3.47 -8.65 -20.81
CA GLU A 143 4.19 -7.59 -21.55
C GLU A 143 4.38 -6.30 -20.73
N GLU A 144 3.56 -6.11 -19.68
CA GLU A 144 3.62 -5.00 -18.74
C GLU A 144 4.72 -5.12 -17.68
N ARG A 145 5.62 -6.12 -17.75
CA ARG A 145 6.75 -6.25 -16.82
C ARG A 145 7.54 -4.95 -16.66
N LYS A 146 7.62 -4.08 -17.67
CA LYS A 146 8.40 -2.83 -17.62
C LYS A 146 8.01 -1.94 -16.43
N LEU A 147 8.77 -2.04 -15.34
CA LEU A 147 8.62 -1.16 -14.19
C LEU A 147 9.21 0.21 -14.50
N LYS A 148 8.36 1.24 -14.53
CA LYS A 148 8.83 2.61 -14.53
C LYS A 148 9.24 2.98 -13.11
N LEU A 149 10.55 3.05 -12.87
CA LEU A 149 11.10 3.57 -11.61
C LEU A 149 10.80 5.07 -11.41
N THR A 150 10.56 5.79 -12.51
CA THR A 150 10.17 7.20 -12.48
C THR A 150 8.67 7.34 -12.26
N MET A 151 8.27 7.90 -11.12
CA MET A 151 6.92 8.40 -10.92
C MET A 151 6.84 9.84 -11.43
N LYS A 152 5.81 10.18 -12.23
CA LYS A 152 5.48 11.59 -12.45
C LYS A 152 5.15 12.22 -11.09
N PRO A 153 5.66 13.42 -10.79
CA PRO A 153 5.27 14.11 -9.56
C PRO A 153 3.75 14.28 -9.58
N LYS A 154 3.06 13.71 -8.59
CA LYS A 154 1.63 13.99 -8.42
C LYS A 154 1.48 15.47 -8.07
N PRO A 155 0.56 16.20 -8.73
CA PRO A 155 0.29 17.58 -8.36
C PRO A 155 -0.15 17.62 -6.89
N PHE A 156 0.10 18.76 -6.25
CA PHE A 156 -0.33 18.97 -4.88
C PHE A 156 -1.86 18.86 -4.80
N ASP A 157 -2.33 18.14 -3.78
CA ASP A 157 -3.76 17.87 -3.54
C ASP A 157 -4.14 18.60 -2.25
N LEU A 158 -4.83 19.74 -2.41
CA LEU A 158 -5.24 20.59 -1.29
C LEU A 158 -6.23 19.86 -0.38
N GLU A 159 -7.23 19.20 -0.95
CA GLU A 159 -8.26 18.47 -0.22
C GLU A 159 -7.64 17.34 0.63
N ARG A 160 -6.63 16.65 0.10
CA ARG A 160 -5.88 15.67 0.87
C ARG A 160 -5.17 16.27 2.09
N THR A 161 -4.61 17.47 1.94
CA THR A 161 -3.92 18.18 3.04
C THR A 161 -4.92 18.63 4.10
N GLU A 162 -6.04 19.20 3.70
CA GLU A 162 -7.14 19.61 4.60
C GLU A 162 -7.71 18.43 5.37
N ASN A 163 -7.97 17.30 4.68
CA ASN A 163 -8.45 16.08 5.31
C ASN A 163 -7.46 15.50 6.33
N TRP A 164 -6.15 15.56 6.05
CA TRP A 164 -5.14 15.16 7.00
C TRP A 164 -5.13 16.05 8.25
N ILE A 165 -5.20 17.38 8.08
CA ILE A 165 -5.29 18.33 9.19
C ILE A 165 -6.53 18.04 10.05
N ASN A 166 -7.69 17.88 9.41
CA ASN A 166 -8.95 17.63 10.10
C ASN A 166 -8.91 16.32 10.92
N LYS A 167 -8.35 15.25 10.34
CA LYS A 167 -8.30 13.93 11.00
C LYS A 167 -7.23 13.82 12.09
N GLN A 168 -6.05 14.40 11.87
CA GLN A 168 -4.86 14.14 12.71
C GLN A 168 -4.56 15.27 13.70
N VAL A 169 -4.84 16.53 13.33
CA VAL A 169 -4.28 17.70 14.04
C VAL A 169 -5.39 18.54 14.70
N ALA A 170 -6.57 18.62 14.09
CA ALA A 170 -7.64 19.55 14.51
C ALA A 170 -8.05 19.39 15.98
N LYS A 171 -8.18 18.16 16.48
CA LYS A 171 -8.53 17.90 17.89
C LYS A 171 -7.47 18.42 18.86
N SER A 172 -6.19 18.22 18.54
CA SER A 172 -5.07 18.68 19.36
C SER A 172 -4.96 20.21 19.37
N ILE A 173 -5.14 20.85 18.21
CA ILE A 173 -5.19 22.33 18.11
C ILE A 173 -6.33 22.87 18.96
N LYS A 174 -7.54 22.29 18.83
CA LYS A 174 -8.72 22.72 19.59
C LYS A 174 -8.51 22.57 21.10
N MET A 175 -7.95 21.45 21.53
CA MET A 175 -7.60 21.22 22.93
C MET A 175 -6.63 22.28 23.46
N LEU A 176 -5.56 22.59 22.72
CA LEU A 176 -4.59 23.62 23.11
C LEU A 176 -5.23 25.00 23.24
N GLN A 177 -6.08 25.38 22.27
CA GLN A 177 -6.79 26.66 22.32
C GLN A 177 -7.72 26.79 23.55
N GLU A 178 -8.41 25.72 23.96
CA GLU A 178 -9.23 25.77 25.18
C GLU A 178 -8.38 25.87 26.46
N ILE A 179 -7.20 25.23 26.50
CA ILE A 179 -6.25 25.38 27.61
C ILE A 179 -5.69 26.80 27.68
N GLU A 180 -5.38 27.38 26.53
CA GLU A 180 -4.82 28.73 26.37
C GLU A 180 -5.74 29.82 26.90
N LYS A 181 -7.05 29.73 26.61
CA LYS A 181 -8.07 30.63 27.16
C LYS A 181 -8.06 30.67 28.69
N MET A 182 -7.83 29.53 29.35
CA MET A 182 -7.80 29.45 30.81
C MET A 182 -6.48 29.93 31.41
N LYS A 183 -5.37 29.79 30.69
CA LYS A 183 -4.01 30.07 31.19
C LYS A 183 -3.42 31.39 30.70
N GLY A 184 -4.13 32.14 29.86
CA GLY A 184 -3.64 33.39 29.27
C GLY A 184 -2.38 33.19 28.41
N ARG A 185 -2.27 32.04 27.75
CA ARG A 185 -1.15 31.69 26.85
C ARG A 185 -1.64 31.76 25.40
N ASP A 186 -0.74 32.01 24.47
CA ASP A 186 -1.03 32.05 23.02
C ASP A 186 0.03 31.29 22.21
N PHE A 187 0.25 30.02 22.57
CA PHE A 187 1.28 29.19 21.98
C PHE A 187 0.93 28.75 20.55
N VAL A 188 -0.33 28.42 20.26
CA VAL A 188 -0.76 28.01 18.91
C VAL A 188 -0.49 29.13 17.90
N GLN A 189 -0.86 30.38 18.20
CA GLN A 189 -0.62 31.49 17.30
C GLN A 189 0.88 31.80 17.17
N GLN A 190 1.62 31.84 18.29
CA GLN A 190 3.08 32.04 18.25
C GLN A 190 3.81 30.99 17.43
N LEU A 191 3.37 29.73 17.48
CA LEU A 191 3.92 28.65 16.67
C LEU A 191 3.69 28.91 15.18
N LEU A 192 2.48 29.33 14.80
CA LEU A 192 2.14 29.64 13.41
C LEU A 192 2.94 30.84 12.89
N ASP A 193 3.02 31.92 13.69
CA ASP A 193 3.74 33.14 13.34
C ASP A 193 5.25 32.90 13.19
N GLY A 194 5.82 32.02 14.04
CA GLY A 194 7.22 31.62 13.97
C GLY A 194 7.55 30.61 12.88
N THR A 195 6.55 29.98 12.25
CA THR A 195 6.75 28.95 11.24
C THR A 195 6.93 29.57 9.86
N VAL A 196 8.14 29.46 9.30
CA VAL A 196 8.44 29.93 7.94
C VAL A 196 8.24 28.81 6.92
N LEU A 197 7.48 29.09 5.86
CA LEU A 197 7.32 28.16 4.74
C LEU A 197 8.67 27.93 4.04
N ASN A 198 9.07 26.65 3.94
CA ASN A 198 10.24 26.27 3.15
C ASN A 198 9.96 26.37 1.65
N GLU A 199 11.00 26.17 0.84
CA GLU A 199 10.92 26.32 -0.61
C GLU A 199 9.89 25.40 -1.27
N LYS A 200 9.73 24.18 -0.74
CA LYS A 200 8.70 23.25 -1.21
C LYS A 200 7.29 23.77 -0.95
N HIS A 201 7.03 24.28 0.25
CA HIS A 201 5.73 24.85 0.61
C HIS A 201 5.41 26.09 -0.22
N ARG A 202 6.40 26.96 -0.49
CA ARG A 202 6.20 28.13 -1.36
C ARG A 202 5.84 27.74 -2.79
N LYS A 203 6.51 26.72 -3.36
CA LYS A 203 6.18 26.20 -4.69
C LYS A 203 4.75 25.66 -4.76
N ILE A 204 4.31 24.95 -3.71
CA ILE A 204 2.94 24.46 -3.60
C ILE A 204 1.93 25.61 -3.59
N VAL A 205 2.16 26.64 -2.76
CA VAL A 205 1.28 27.83 -2.70
C VAL A 205 1.21 28.52 -4.06
N ALA A 206 2.36 28.72 -4.73
CA ALA A 206 2.40 29.30 -6.06
C ALA A 206 1.63 28.47 -7.10
N GLN A 207 1.77 27.13 -7.06
CA GLN A 207 1.03 26.24 -7.95
C GLN A 207 -0.49 26.40 -7.77
N VAL A 208 -1.00 26.23 -6.54
CA VAL A 208 -2.45 26.28 -6.26
C VAL A 208 -3.03 27.66 -6.56
N THR A 209 -2.30 28.73 -6.26
CA THR A 209 -2.76 30.10 -6.53
C THR A 209 -2.67 30.50 -8.00
N SER A 210 -1.79 29.88 -8.78
CA SER A 210 -1.71 30.09 -10.23
C SER A 210 -2.85 29.42 -10.99
N GLU A 211 -3.39 28.31 -10.47
CA GLU A 211 -4.53 27.58 -11.04
C GLU A 211 -5.88 28.28 -10.77
N LEU A 212 -5.92 29.27 -9.88
CA LEU A 212 -7.10 30.08 -9.53
C LEU A 212 -7.26 31.35 -10.38
N LYS A 213 -6.36 31.62 -11.33
CA LYS A 213 -6.42 32.77 -12.25
C LYS A 213 -6.91 32.35 -13.63
#